data_AF-A0A7W7A8I0-F1
#
_entry.id   AF-A0A7W7A8I0-F1
#
_cell.length_a   1.000
_cell.length_b   1.000
_cell.length_c   1.000
_cell.angle_alpha   90.00
_cell.angle_beta   90.00
_cell.angle_gamma   90.00
#
_symmetry.space_group_name_H-M   'P 1'
#
loop_
_entity.id
_entity.type
_entity.pdbx_description
1 polymer ?
#
loop_
_entity_poly.entity_id
_entity_poly.type
_entity_poly.pdbx_seq_one_letter_code
_entity_poly.pdbx_strand_id
1 'polypeptide(L)'
;MNPEGLVWQIATIAIPMILAIVFHEVAHGWVARALGDPTAAEQKRLSLNPLRHVDPFGTIILPGLLKLSGAPVFGWAKPVPVDFRRLRNPRWGMVLVAAAGPLTNCVLAFVAAIGLGLLVVFAFLVILPYFWPELHLMQRLIGPPVEWIGQHLAGLAAFVAGPEPL
;
A
#
# COMPACT_ATOMS: atom_id res chain seq x y z
N MET A 1 -25.47 13.46 6.29
CA MET A 1 -24.06 13.01 6.35
C MET A 1 -23.21 14.25 6.55
N ASN A 2 -22.34 14.29 7.57
CA ASN A 2 -21.47 15.44 7.79
C ASN A 2 -20.48 15.57 6.62
N PRO A 3 -20.32 16.75 5.99
CA PRO A 3 -19.46 16.92 4.82
C PRO A 3 -18.00 16.54 5.11
N GLU A 4 -17.51 16.81 6.33
CA GLU A 4 -16.18 16.40 6.78
C GLU A 4 -16.00 14.88 6.79
N GLY A 5 -17.02 14.15 7.25
CA GLY A 5 -17.01 12.69 7.25
C GLY A 5 -17.02 12.09 5.86
N LEU A 6 -17.70 12.74 4.90
CA LEU A 6 -17.69 12.30 3.50
C LEU A 6 -16.31 12.49 2.86
N VAL A 7 -15.68 13.66 3.07
CA VAL A 7 -14.33 13.93 2.57
C VAL A 7 -13.34 12.92 3.15
N TRP A 8 -13.42 12.65 4.45
CA TRP A 8 -12.56 11.66 5.11
C TRP A 8 -12.75 10.25 4.53
N GLN A 9 -13.99 9.80 4.31
CA GLN A 9 -14.27 8.50 3.71
C GLN A 9 -13.74 8.40 2.28
N ILE A 10 -13.89 9.45 1.48
CA ILE A 10 -13.37 9.47 0.11
C ILE A 10 -11.83 9.37 0.13
N ALA A 11 -11.18 10.16 0.99
CA ALA A 11 -9.73 10.22 1.10
C ALA A 11 -9.12 8.90 1.60
N THR A 12 -9.73 8.27 2.60
CA THR A 12 -9.14 7.12 3.30
C THR A 12 -9.61 5.76 2.78
N ILE A 13 -10.77 5.69 2.14
CA ILE A 13 -11.35 4.42 1.67
C ILE A 13 -11.47 4.42 0.15
N ALA A 14 -12.22 5.38 -0.42
CA ALA A 14 -12.58 5.31 -1.83
C ALA A 14 -11.35 5.41 -2.76
N ILE A 15 -10.47 6.39 -2.53
CA ILE A 15 -9.28 6.59 -3.36
C ILE A 15 -8.34 5.38 -3.29
N PRO A 16 -7.89 4.90 -2.12
CA PRO A 16 -7.05 3.70 -2.03
C PRO A 16 -7.70 2.46 -2.63
N MET A 17 -9.01 2.27 -2.42
CA MET A 17 -9.75 1.12 -2.96
C MET A 17 -9.82 1.14 -4.48
N ILE A 18 -10.09 2.30 -5.10
CA ILE A 18 -10.11 2.45 -6.56
C ILE A 18 -8.73 2.13 -7.13
N LEU A 19 -7.66 2.66 -6.53
CA LEU A 19 -6.29 2.35 -6.95
C LEU A 19 -6.01 0.85 -6.84
N ALA A 20 -6.29 0.24 -5.68
CA ALA A 20 -6.07 -1.19 -5.46
C ALA A 20 -6.80 -2.04 -6.51
N ILE A 21 -8.08 -1.79 -6.76
CA ILE A 21 -8.87 -2.54 -7.75
C ILE A 21 -8.31 -2.38 -9.16
N VAL A 22 -7.94 -1.16 -9.58
CA VAL A 22 -7.40 -0.92 -10.93
C VAL A 22 -6.09 -1.67 -11.13
N PHE A 23 -5.16 -1.55 -10.18
CA PHE A 23 -3.89 -2.26 -10.26
C PHE A 23 -4.08 -3.78 -10.19
N HIS A 24 -5.01 -4.28 -9.37
CA HIS A 24 -5.38 -5.70 -9.27
C HIS A 24 -5.83 -6.27 -10.62
N GLU A 25 -6.78 -5.60 -11.28
CA GLU A 25 -7.32 -6.02 -12.57
C GLU A 25 -6.29 -5.93 -13.70
N VAL A 26 -5.51 -4.84 -13.72
CA VAL A 26 -4.42 -4.68 -14.70
C VAL A 26 -3.35 -5.75 -14.51
N ALA A 27 -3.05 -6.15 -13.27
CA ALA A 27 -2.08 -7.21 -12.99
C ALA A 27 -2.54 -8.56 -13.54
N HIS A 28 -3.81 -8.92 -13.38
CA HIS A 28 -4.37 -10.13 -14.00
C HIS A 28 -4.13 -10.16 -15.51
N GLY A 29 -4.49 -9.08 -16.21
CA GLY A 29 -4.31 -9.00 -17.66
C GLY A 29 -2.84 -8.92 -18.08
N TRP A 30 -1.97 -8.27 -17.30
CA TRP A 30 -0.54 -8.17 -17.60
C TRP A 30 0.16 -9.52 -17.50
N VAL A 31 -0.15 -10.28 -16.43
CA VAL A 31 0.35 -11.65 -16.27
C VAL A 31 -0.23 -12.59 -17.33
N ALA A 32 -1.52 -12.48 -17.65
CA ALA A 32 -2.13 -13.26 -18.73
C ALA A 32 -1.41 -13.02 -20.06
N ARG A 33 -1.12 -11.76 -20.40
CA ARG A 33 -0.34 -11.38 -21.58
C ARG A 33 1.08 -11.95 -21.56
N ALA A 34 1.77 -11.86 -20.42
CA ALA A 34 3.12 -12.41 -20.29
C ALA A 34 3.15 -13.94 -20.48
N LEU A 35 2.06 -14.62 -20.13
CA LEU A 35 1.89 -16.08 -20.25
C LEU A 35 1.29 -16.54 -21.59
N GLY A 36 1.02 -15.61 -22.50
CA GLY A 36 0.62 -15.90 -23.89
C GLY A 36 -0.80 -15.46 -24.28
N ASP A 37 -1.59 -14.92 -23.36
CA ASP A 37 -2.95 -14.43 -23.65
C ASP A 37 -3.00 -12.90 -23.84
N PRO A 38 -3.01 -12.39 -25.10
CA PRO A 38 -3.09 -10.96 -25.37
C PRO A 38 -4.52 -10.38 -25.27
N THR A 39 -5.56 -11.15 -24.93
CA THR A 39 -6.97 -10.72 -25.03
C THR A 39 -7.27 -9.42 -24.29
N ALA A 40 -6.78 -9.25 -23.06
CA ALA A 40 -6.92 -7.99 -22.31
C ALA A 40 -6.29 -6.78 -23.03
N ALA A 41 -5.15 -6.98 -23.69
CA ALA A 41 -4.45 -5.94 -24.42
C ALA A 41 -5.16 -5.60 -25.73
N GLU A 42 -5.59 -6.61 -26.49
CA GLU A 42 -6.34 -6.48 -27.75
C GLU A 42 -7.65 -5.71 -27.54
N GLN A 43 -8.34 -5.97 -26.43
CA GLN A 43 -9.57 -5.28 -26.07
C GLN A 43 -9.33 -3.92 -25.39
N LYS A 44 -8.08 -3.44 -25.33
CA LYS A 44 -7.69 -2.18 -24.66
C LYS A 44 -8.15 -2.09 -23.19
N ARG A 45 -8.23 -3.24 -22.52
CA ARG A 45 -8.63 -3.39 -21.11
C ARG A 45 -7.45 -3.24 -20.14
N LEU A 46 -6.21 -3.37 -20.61
CA LEU A 46 -5.00 -3.00 -19.85
C LEU A 46 -4.87 -1.48 -19.75
N SER A 47 -5.55 -0.86 -18.78
CA SER A 47 -5.56 0.59 -18.62
C SER A 47 -5.58 0.96 -17.15
N LEU A 48 -4.85 2.01 -16.77
CA LEU A 48 -4.93 2.57 -15.41
C LEU A 48 -6.11 3.54 -15.24
N ASN A 49 -6.96 3.69 -16.26
CA ASN A 49 -8.17 4.49 -16.14
C ASN A 49 -9.22 3.74 -15.31
N PRO A 50 -9.60 4.23 -14.11
CA PRO A 50 -10.56 3.57 -13.23
C PRO A 50 -11.94 3.40 -13.88
N LEU A 51 -12.34 4.33 -14.75
CA LEU A 51 -13.63 4.29 -15.44
C LEU A 51 -13.76 3.06 -16.35
N ARG A 52 -12.65 2.48 -16.83
CA ARG A 52 -12.69 1.24 -17.61
C ARG A 52 -12.99 0.02 -16.75
N HIS A 53 -12.80 0.09 -15.44
CA HIS A 53 -13.01 -1.01 -14.50
C HIS A 53 -14.35 -0.89 -13.75
N VAL A 54 -15.16 0.12 -14.07
CA VAL A 54 -16.49 0.29 -13.47
C VAL A 54 -17.48 -0.66 -14.13
N ASP A 55 -18.22 -1.39 -13.29
CA ASP A 55 -19.46 -2.06 -13.66
C ASP A 55 -20.63 -1.15 -13.20
N PRO A 56 -21.45 -0.58 -14.11
CA PRO A 56 -22.55 0.30 -13.71
C PRO A 56 -23.49 -0.33 -12.68
N PHE A 57 -23.74 -1.64 -12.78
CA PHE A 57 -24.57 -2.35 -11.83
C PHE A 57 -23.81 -2.67 -10.55
N GLY A 58 -22.67 -3.35 -10.68
CA GLY A 58 -21.89 -3.85 -9.53
C GLY A 58 -21.20 -2.77 -8.70
N THR A 59 -20.83 -1.64 -9.31
CA THR A 59 -20.06 -0.57 -8.66
C THR A 59 -20.94 0.61 -8.21
N ILE A 60 -22.10 0.85 -8.84
CA ILE A 60 -22.94 2.04 -8.56
C ILE A 60 -24.33 1.64 -8.07
N ILE A 61 -25.09 0.89 -8.89
CA ILE A 61 -26.51 0.63 -8.62
C ILE A 61 -26.67 -0.26 -7.38
N LEU A 62 -25.98 -1.41 -7.34
CA LEU A 62 -26.12 -2.36 -6.24
C LEU A 62 -25.65 -1.78 -4.90
N PRO A 63 -24.44 -1.17 -4.79
CA PRO A 63 -24.03 -0.50 -3.55
C PRO A 63 -24.99 0.61 -3.11
N GLY A 64 -25.55 1.37 -4.05
CA GLY A 64 -26.53 2.41 -3.78
C GLY A 64 -27.83 1.86 -3.19
N LEU A 65 -28.38 0.80 -3.79
CA LEU A 65 -29.58 0.14 -3.27
C LEU A 65 -29.34 -0.49 -1.89
N LEU A 66 -28.22 -1.18 -1.70
CA LEU A 66 -27.86 -1.78 -0.41
C LEU A 66 -27.77 -0.71 0.69
N LYS A 67 -27.11 0.40 0.39
CA LYS A 67 -26.99 1.54 1.31
C LYS A 67 -28.36 2.15 1.66
N LEU A 68 -29.28 2.26 0.69
CA LEU A 68 -30.63 2.75 0.93
C LEU A 68 -31.48 1.77 1.75
N SER A 69 -31.28 0.47 1.56
CA SER A 69 -31.97 -0.59 2.30
C SER A 69 -31.42 -0.82 3.73
N GLY A 70 -30.30 -0.18 4.09
CA GLY A 70 -29.61 -0.42 5.36
C GLY A 70 -28.86 -1.75 5.44
N ALA A 71 -28.74 -2.47 4.32
CA ALA A 71 -28.00 -3.73 4.23
C ALA A 71 -26.48 -3.48 4.14
N PRO A 72 -25.65 -4.49 4.46
CA PRO A 72 -24.21 -4.44 4.23
C PRO A 72 -23.90 -4.12 2.77
N VAL A 73 -23.09 -3.07 2.54
CA VAL A 73 -22.74 -2.61 1.19
C VAL A 73 -21.64 -3.50 0.62
N PHE A 74 -21.90 -4.11 -0.54
CA PHE A 74 -20.92 -4.82 -1.33
C PHE A 74 -21.09 -4.49 -2.81
N GLY A 75 -20.06 -4.75 -3.59
CA GLY A 75 -20.03 -4.49 -5.02
C GLY A 75 -18.81 -5.12 -5.67
N TRP A 76 -18.80 -5.14 -7.01
CA TRP A 76 -17.68 -5.66 -7.79
C TRP A 76 -17.32 -4.70 -8.92
N ALA A 77 -16.08 -4.83 -9.39
CA ALA A 77 -15.57 -4.14 -10.55
C ALA A 77 -15.82 -4.97 -11.82
N LYS A 78 -15.77 -4.31 -12.98
CA LYS A 78 -15.82 -4.98 -14.27
C LYS A 78 -14.47 -5.67 -14.54
N PRO A 79 -14.39 -7.00 -14.55
CA PRO A 79 -13.11 -7.70 -14.61
C PRO A 79 -12.39 -7.51 -15.95
N VAL A 80 -11.09 -7.75 -15.96
CA VAL A 80 -10.28 -7.84 -17.18
C VAL A 80 -10.43 -9.23 -17.81
N PRO A 81 -10.70 -9.33 -19.13
CA PRO A 81 -10.91 -10.61 -19.79
C PRO A 81 -9.60 -11.40 -19.87
N VAL A 82 -9.68 -12.69 -19.54
CA VAL A 82 -8.57 -13.65 -19.65
C VAL A 82 -9.09 -14.90 -20.37
N ASP A 83 -8.44 -15.28 -21.47
CA ASP A 83 -8.68 -16.52 -22.20
C ASP A 83 -7.63 -17.58 -21.81
N PHE A 84 -7.99 -18.44 -20.85
CA PHE A 84 -7.11 -19.50 -20.36
C PHE A 84 -6.66 -20.49 -21.44
N ARG A 85 -7.36 -20.57 -22.58
CA ARG A 85 -7.01 -21.47 -23.70
C ARG A 85 -5.80 -20.96 -24.48
N ARG A 86 -5.51 -19.66 -24.41
CA ARG A 86 -4.37 -19.02 -25.08
C ARG A 86 -3.09 -19.06 -24.25
N LEU A 87 -3.17 -19.49 -22.98
CA LEU A 87 -2.01 -19.60 -22.11
C LEU A 87 -1.08 -20.74 -22.55
N ARG A 88 0.23 -20.48 -22.54
CA ARG A 88 1.25 -21.49 -22.89
C ARG A 88 1.19 -22.74 -22.02
N ASN A 89 0.87 -22.57 -20.74
CA ASN A 89 0.61 -23.66 -19.81
C ASN A 89 -0.66 -23.34 -19.02
N PRO A 90 -1.84 -23.88 -19.39
CA PRO A 90 -3.11 -23.48 -18.79
C PRO A 90 -3.22 -23.75 -17.29
N ARG A 91 -2.64 -24.86 -16.79
CA ARG A 91 -2.72 -25.23 -15.37
C ARG A 91 -1.97 -24.23 -14.49
N TRP A 92 -0.68 -24.04 -14.77
CA TRP A 92 0.13 -23.11 -14.00
C TRP A 92 -0.20 -21.66 -14.32
N GLY A 93 -0.57 -21.37 -15.57
CA GLY A 93 -0.90 -20.03 -15.99
C GLY A 93 -2.17 -19.51 -15.33
N MET A 94 -3.18 -20.36 -15.12
CA MET A 94 -4.37 -19.99 -14.36
C MET A 94 -4.03 -19.61 -12.92
N VAL A 95 -3.16 -20.38 -12.26
CA VAL A 95 -2.72 -20.09 -10.88
C VAL A 95 -1.96 -18.77 -10.81
N LEU A 96 -1.02 -18.54 -11.72
CA LEU A 96 -0.22 -17.30 -11.76
C LEU A 96 -1.08 -16.08 -12.07
N VAL A 97 -2.01 -16.18 -13.03
CA VAL A 97 -2.96 -15.11 -13.32
C VAL A 97 -3.83 -14.84 -12.10
N ALA A 98 -4.44 -15.86 -11.49
CA ALA A 98 -5.30 -15.68 -10.31
C ALA A 98 -4.54 -15.08 -9.11
N ALA A 99 -3.26 -15.40 -8.93
CA ALA A 99 -2.43 -14.84 -7.87
C ALA A 99 -1.98 -13.38 -8.15
N ALA A 100 -1.92 -12.97 -9.43
CA ALA A 100 -1.39 -11.67 -9.83
C ALA A 100 -2.10 -10.48 -9.18
N GLY A 101 -3.43 -10.49 -9.15
CA GLY A 101 -4.24 -9.45 -8.52
C GLY A 101 -3.97 -9.33 -7.02
N PRO A 102 -4.19 -10.40 -6.23
CA PRO A 102 -3.92 -10.40 -4.78
C PRO A 102 -2.48 -10.01 -4.42
N LEU A 103 -1.48 -10.55 -5.14
CA LEU A 103 -0.08 -10.20 -4.91
C LEU A 103 0.19 -8.71 -5.16
N THR A 104 -0.44 -8.13 -6.18
CA THR A 104 -0.33 -6.69 -6.45
C THR A 104 -0.88 -5.86 -5.30
N ASN A 105 -2.01 -6.27 -4.70
CA ASN A 105 -2.55 -5.60 -3.51
C ASN A 105 -1.63 -5.72 -2.30
N CYS A 106 -1.00 -6.89 -2.09
CA CYS A 106 0.00 -7.07 -1.04
C CYS A 106 1.21 -6.14 -1.24
N VAL A 107 1.70 -6.03 -2.48
CA VAL A 107 2.80 -5.11 -2.82
C VAL A 107 2.40 -3.66 -2.58
N LEU A 108 1.20 -3.25 -3.03
CA LEU A 108 0.69 -1.89 -2.79
C LEU A 108 0.56 -1.58 -1.30
N ALA A 109 0.00 -2.51 -0.52
CA ALA A 109 -0.12 -2.36 0.92
C ALA A 109 1.25 -2.25 1.60
N PHE A 110 2.23 -3.05 1.18
CA PHE A 110 3.58 -3.01 1.71
C PHE A 110 4.29 -1.67 1.39
N VAL A 111 4.21 -1.20 0.14
CA VAL A 111 4.76 0.09 -0.28
C VAL A 111 4.09 1.24 0.47
N ALA A 112 2.76 1.21 0.62
CA ALA A 112 2.03 2.21 1.37
C ALA A 112 2.41 2.21 2.86
N ALA A 113 2.58 1.04 3.48
CA ALA A 113 2.99 0.91 4.87
C ALA A 113 4.40 1.48 5.10
N ILE A 114 5.36 1.18 4.21
CA ILE A 114 6.70 1.78 4.27
C ILE A 114 6.62 3.30 4.09
N GLY A 115 5.90 3.78 3.08
CA GLY A 115 5.76 5.20 2.81
C GLY A 115 5.16 5.97 3.99
N LEU A 116 4.10 5.43 4.60
CA LEU A 116 3.50 5.99 5.80
C LEU A 116 4.47 5.95 6.98
N GLY A 117 5.16 4.83 7.20
CA GLY A 117 6.14 4.70 8.27
C GLY A 117 7.27 5.74 8.15
N LEU A 118 7.81 5.92 6.96
CA LEU A 118 8.83 6.93 6.68
C LEU A 118 8.29 8.36 6.90
N LEU A 119 7.05 8.63 6.49
CA LEU A 119 6.42 9.93 6.71
C LEU A 119 6.22 10.21 8.21
N VAL A 120 5.80 9.22 8.99
CA VAL A 120 5.65 9.34 10.45
C VAL A 120 7.01 9.58 11.10
N VAL A 121 8.04 8.80 10.74
CA VAL A 121 9.40 8.98 11.25
C VAL A 121 9.93 10.37 10.89
N PHE A 122 9.74 10.82 9.65
CA PHE A 122 10.13 12.15 9.21
C PHE A 122 9.40 13.25 9.97
N ALA A 123 8.08 13.13 10.12
CA ALA A 123 7.29 14.09 10.88
C ALA A 123 7.77 14.17 12.34
N PHE A 124 8.09 13.03 12.94
CA PHE A 124 8.50 12.95 14.33
C PHE A 124 9.93 13.44 14.58
N LEU A 125 10.87 13.12 13.68
CA LEU A 125 12.27 13.48 13.84
C LEU A 125 12.62 14.86 13.27
N VAL A 126 11.84 15.37 12.33
CA VAL A 126 12.18 16.62 11.63
C VAL A 126 11.11 17.68 11.87
N ILE A 127 9.85 17.39 11.55
CA ILE A 127 8.79 18.40 11.59
C ILE A 127 8.49 18.83 13.03
N LEU A 128 8.22 17.88 13.94
CA LEU A 128 7.85 18.21 15.32
C LEU A 128 8.94 18.98 16.08
N PRO A 129 10.21 18.57 16.08
CA PRO A 129 11.26 19.32 16.77
C PRO A 129 11.52 20.70 16.16
N TYR A 130 11.32 20.84 14.84
CA TYR A 130 11.47 22.12 14.15
C TYR A 130 10.41 23.14 14.59
N PHE A 131 9.14 22.72 14.68
CA PHE A 131 8.03 23.61 15.06
C PHE A 131 7.83 23.74 16.59
N TRP A 132 8.17 22.70 17.34
CA TRP A 132 8.06 22.65 18.81
C TRP A 132 9.38 22.18 19.46
N PRO A 133 10.40 23.04 19.49
CA PRO A 133 11.70 22.69 20.09
C PRO A 133 11.59 22.35 21.59
N GLU A 134 10.64 22.96 22.30
CA GLU A 134 10.36 22.74 23.73
C GLU A 134 9.94 21.30 24.09
N LEU A 135 9.59 20.48 23.09
CA LEU A 135 9.32 19.06 23.33
C LEU A 135 10.60 18.29 23.70
N HIS A 136 11.78 18.86 23.42
CA HIS A 136 13.10 18.25 23.65
C HIS A 136 13.16 16.80 23.15
N LEU A 137 12.47 16.54 22.04
CA LEU A 137 12.18 15.19 21.55
C LEU A 137 13.46 14.38 21.30
N MET A 138 14.46 15.04 20.72
CA MET A 138 15.79 14.47 20.47
C MET A 138 16.49 14.07 21.77
N GLN A 139 16.49 14.94 22.76
CA GLN A 139 17.12 14.68 24.06
C GLN A 139 16.38 13.60 24.85
N ARG A 140 15.04 13.53 24.74
CA ARG A 140 14.24 12.56 25.49
C ARG A 140 14.25 11.16 24.89
N LEU A 141 14.34 11.05 23.56
CA LEU A 141 14.18 9.77 22.86
C LEU A 141 15.49 9.22 22.31
N ILE A 142 16.34 10.10 21.76
CA ILE A 142 17.63 9.69 21.19
C ILE A 142 18.73 9.83 22.24
N GLY A 143 18.65 10.81 23.13
CA GLY A 143 19.62 11.07 24.19
C GLY A 143 19.96 9.84 25.03
N PRO A 144 19.01 9.19 25.74
CA PRO A 144 19.34 8.12 26.67
C PRO A 144 19.99 6.90 26.01
N PRO A 145 19.51 6.39 24.86
CA PRO A 145 20.23 5.34 24.13
C PRO A 145 21.64 5.75 23.71
N VAL A 146 21.83 6.97 23.21
CA VAL A 146 23.14 7.46 22.75
C VAL A 146 24.12 7.60 23.91
N GLU A 147 23.67 8.16 25.04
CA GLU A 147 24.48 8.30 26.24
C GLU A 147 24.86 6.92 26.81
N TRP A 148 23.91 5.99 26.87
CA TRP A 148 24.17 4.61 27.31
C TRP A 148 25.23 3.94 26.44
N ILE A 149 25.11 4.00 25.10
CA ILE A 149 26.11 3.45 24.17
C ILE A 149 27.46 4.14 24.36
N GLY A 150 27.46 5.47 24.43
CA GLY A 150 28.69 6.26 24.59
C GLY A 150 29.46 5.89 25.85
N GLN A 151 28.76 5.70 26.97
CA GLN A 151 29.36 5.25 28.23
C GLN A 151 29.98 3.85 28.13
N HIS A 152 29.30 2.91 27.45
CA HIS A 152 29.82 1.55 27.26
C HIS A 152 31.06 1.53 26.37
N LEU A 153 31.04 2.28 25.26
CA LEU A 153 32.19 2.40 24.37
C LEU A 153 33.38 3.07 25.07
N ALA A 154 33.14 4.11 25.86
CA ALA A 154 34.18 4.75 26.65
C ALA A 154 34.79 3.81 27.70
N GLY A 155 33.96 3.00 28.37
CA GLY A 155 34.43 1.99 29.32
C GLY A 155 35.29 0.91 28.66
N LEU A 156 34.89 0.43 27.48
CA LEU A 156 35.69 -0.52 26.69
C LEU A 156 37.02 0.11 26.24
N ALA A 157 37.00 1.36 25.79
CA ALA A 157 38.20 2.06 25.37
C ALA A 157 39.19 2.23 26.54
N ALA A 158 38.72 2.63 27.72
CA ALA A 158 39.55 2.75 28.92
C ALA A 158 40.13 1.40 29.37
N PHE A 159 39.35 0.32 29.28
CA PHE A 159 39.82 -1.02 29.58
C PHE A 159 40.95 -1.47 28.62
N VAL A 160 40.82 -1.17 27.33
CA VAL A 160 41.81 -1.55 26.30
C VAL A 160 43.05 -0.67 26.34
N ALA A 161 42.91 0.64 26.59
CA ALA A 161 44.03 1.59 26.64
C ALA A 161 44.97 1.33 27.83
N GLY A 162 44.49 0.67 28.89
CA GLY A 162 45.23 0.50 30.13
C GLY A 162 45.34 1.82 30.91
N PRO A 163 45.90 1.79 32.13
CA PRO A 163 46.09 3.01 32.92
C PRO A 163 47.05 3.97 32.20
N GLU A 164 46.64 5.22 32.06
CA GLU A 164 47.49 6.31 31.56
C GLU A 164 48.81 6.34 32.35
N PRO A 165 49.98 6.34 31.69
CA PRO A 165 51.25 6.50 32.38
C PRO A 165 51.32 7.91 32.98
N LEU A 166 51.42 7.98 34.31
CA LEU A 166 51.56 9.20 35.12
C LEU A 166 52.78 10.04 34.71
#